data_AF-A0A9X3HLA5-F1
#
_entry.id   AF-A0A9X3HLA5-F1
#
_cell.length_a   1.000
_cell.length_b   1.000
_cell.length_c   1.000
_cell.angle_alpha   90.00
_cell.angle_beta   90.00
_cell.angle_gamma   90.00
#
_symmetry.space_group_name_H-M   'P 1'
#
loop_
_entity.id
_entity.type
_entity.pdbx_description
1 polymer ?
#
loop_
_entity_poly.entity_id
_entity_poly.type
_entity_poly.pdbx_seq_one_letter_code
_entity_poly.pdbx_strand_id
1 'polypeptide(L)'
;MSLQPLLDAPFAVQLHVATVIPAAIIGAVVLFSPKGTPLHRLLGKIWVVLMVVTSFSTFFIHELNVFYGFSPIHLMSIFTIYGCLQSVYFARRGEIKHHMRIMQGVYLGGIVIAGGLTFLPTRIMNEVVFGNGGDDFLILLVGGLLFVFLFVAVFRQRRRAA
;
A
#
# COMPACT_ATOMS: atom_id res chain seq x y z
N MET A 1 15.27 -11.90 12.58
CA MET A 1 14.98 -10.63 11.87
C MET A 1 16.28 -10.00 11.42
N SER A 2 16.40 -9.65 10.14
CA SER A 2 17.57 -8.96 9.58
C SER A 2 17.13 -8.14 8.38
N LEU A 3 17.74 -6.97 8.15
CA LEU A 3 17.49 -6.19 6.92
C LEU A 3 18.28 -6.73 5.73
N GLN A 4 19.19 -7.68 5.94
CA GLN A 4 20.08 -8.21 4.90
C GLN A 4 19.33 -8.69 3.63
N PRO A 5 18.22 -9.46 3.73
CA PRO A 5 17.49 -9.88 2.53
C PRO A 5 16.95 -8.72 1.70
N LEU A 6 16.60 -7.59 2.33
CA LEU A 6 16.15 -6.39 1.63
C LEU A 6 17.31 -5.62 1.01
N LEU A 7 18.46 -5.56 1.68
CA LEU A 7 19.66 -4.87 1.18
C LEU A 7 20.28 -5.59 -0.01
N ASP A 8 20.16 -6.92 -0.06
CA ASP A 8 20.62 -7.75 -1.18
C ASP A 8 19.62 -7.79 -2.35
N ALA A 9 18.39 -7.30 -2.15
CA ALA A 9 17.36 -7.27 -3.17
C ALA A 9 17.68 -6.27 -4.28
N PRO A 10 17.14 -6.46 -5.51
CA PRO A 10 17.29 -5.50 -6.60
C PRO A 10 16.85 -4.09 -6.20
N PHE A 11 17.49 -3.07 -6.79
CA PHE A 11 17.19 -1.67 -6.50
C PHE A 11 15.69 -1.33 -6.60
N ALA A 12 14.96 -1.92 -7.56
CA ALA A 12 13.51 -1.72 -7.69
C ALA A 12 12.72 -2.14 -6.44
N VAL A 13 13.13 -3.23 -5.77
CA VAL A 13 12.52 -3.72 -4.52
C VAL A 13 12.86 -2.77 -3.38
N GLN A 14 14.12 -2.34 -3.26
CA GLN A 14 14.53 -1.37 -2.25
C GLN A 14 13.76 -0.05 -2.38
N LEU A 15 13.65 0.46 -3.60
CA LEU A 15 12.88 1.66 -3.92
C LEU A 15 11.41 1.49 -3.56
N HIS A 16 10.80 0.34 -3.93
CA HIS A 16 9.42 0.02 -3.58
C HIS A 16 9.19 0.08 -2.07
N VAL A 17 10.05 -0.59 -1.28
CA VAL A 17 9.92 -0.63 0.18
C VAL A 17 10.14 0.77 0.78
N ALA A 18 11.15 1.50 0.31
CA ALA A 18 11.47 2.85 0.76
C ALA A 18 10.33 3.85 0.53
N THR A 19 9.50 3.65 -0.50
CA THR A 19 8.35 4.51 -0.79
C THR A 19 7.04 4.02 -0.18
N VAL A 20 6.81 2.70 -0.12
CA VAL A 20 5.54 2.15 0.39
C VAL A 20 5.41 2.26 1.91
N ILE A 21 6.50 2.14 2.66
CA ILE A 21 6.48 2.29 4.13
C ILE A 21 5.99 3.68 4.54
N PRO A 22 6.59 4.80 4.08
CA PRO A 22 6.06 6.12 4.40
C PRO A 22 4.68 6.34 3.79
N ALA A 23 4.36 5.77 2.62
CA ALA A 23 3.02 5.85 2.05
C ALA A 23 1.95 5.18 2.94
N ALA A 24 2.27 4.04 3.56
CA ALA A 24 1.37 3.35 4.48
C ALA A 24 1.02 4.20 5.70
N ILE A 25 2.04 4.84 6.29
CA ILE A 25 1.90 5.72 7.46
C ILE A 25 1.13 6.99 7.09
N ILE A 26 1.58 7.72 6.06
CA ILE A 26 0.94 8.97 5.62
C ILE A 26 -0.50 8.69 5.19
N GLY A 27 -0.75 7.59 4.48
CA GLY A 27 -2.09 7.22 4.05
C GLY A 27 -3.04 6.97 5.21
N ALA A 28 -2.59 6.28 6.27
CA ALA A 28 -3.38 6.12 7.49
C ALA A 28 -3.71 7.49 8.10
N VAL A 29 -2.70 8.34 8.27
CA VAL A 29 -2.88 9.69 8.82
C VAL A 29 -3.91 10.48 7.99
N VAL A 30 -3.78 10.51 6.66
CA VAL A 30 -4.69 11.23 5.76
C VAL A 30 -6.12 10.65 5.83
N LEU A 31 -6.27 9.34 5.90
CA LEU A 31 -7.56 8.64 5.96
C LEU A 31 -8.31 8.87 7.27
N PHE A 32 -7.61 9.07 8.39
CA PHE A 32 -8.23 9.30 9.69
C PHE A 32 -8.25 10.78 10.13
N SER A 33 -7.47 11.66 9.49
CA SER A 33 -7.47 13.10 9.79
C SER A 33 -8.70 13.85 9.25
N PRO A 34 -9.02 15.06 9.76
CA PRO A 34 -10.02 15.92 9.16
C PRO A 34 -9.77 16.16 7.66
N LYS A 35 -10.82 16.03 6.86
CA LYS A 35 -10.75 16.12 5.39
C LYS A 35 -10.75 17.57 4.92
N GLY A 36 -10.03 17.84 3.84
CA GLY A 36 -10.06 19.15 3.17
C GLY A 36 -9.18 20.25 3.78
N THR A 37 -8.52 20.01 4.93
CA THR A 37 -7.56 20.94 5.55
C THR A 37 -6.31 21.13 4.67
N PRO A 38 -5.54 22.23 4.85
CA PRO A 38 -4.27 22.42 4.13
C PRO A 38 -3.31 21.25 4.32
N LEU A 39 -3.22 20.72 5.55
CA LEU A 39 -2.40 19.56 5.88
C LEU A 39 -2.89 18.30 5.15
N HIS A 40 -4.21 18.04 5.13
CA HIS A 40 -4.79 16.92 4.38
C HIS A 40 -4.43 16.99 2.89
N ARG A 41 -4.50 18.19 2.29
CA ARG A 41 -4.16 18.39 0.87
C ARG A 41 -2.66 18.19 0.61
N LEU A 42 -1.79 18.66 1.49
CA LEU A 42 -0.34 18.49 1.36
C LEU A 42 0.04 17.01 1.49
N LEU A 43 -0.36 16.36 2.58
CA LEU A 43 -0.07 14.95 2.82
C LEU A 43 -0.71 14.05 1.75
N GLY A 44 -1.90 14.39 1.28
CA GLY A 44 -2.55 13.67 0.18
C GLY A 44 -1.76 13.73 -1.13
N LYS A 45 -1.14 14.88 -1.46
CA LYS A 45 -0.25 15.00 -2.63
C LYS A 45 1.01 14.16 -2.48
N ILE A 46 1.66 14.25 -1.31
CA ILE A 46 2.85 13.45 -1.00
C ILE A 46 2.53 11.96 -1.11
N TRP A 47 1.42 11.54 -0.52
CA TRP A 47 0.94 10.16 -0.58
C TRP A 47 0.70 9.69 -2.02
N VAL A 48 0.05 10.50 -2.87
CA VAL A 48 -0.17 10.16 -4.29
C VAL A 48 1.16 9.96 -5.01
N VAL A 49 2.14 10.84 -4.82
CA VAL A 49 3.46 10.71 -5.44
C VAL A 49 4.15 9.42 -4.98
N LEU A 50 4.16 9.14 -3.67
CA LEU A 50 4.74 7.91 -3.14
C LEU A 50 4.06 6.66 -3.71
N MET A 51 2.73 6.64 -3.80
CA MET A 51 1.98 5.51 -4.35
C MET A 51 2.27 5.28 -5.83
N VAL A 52 2.42 6.35 -6.62
CA VAL A 52 2.77 6.26 -8.04
C VAL A 52 4.19 5.71 -8.20
N VAL A 53 5.17 6.23 -7.45
CA VAL A 53 6.57 5.72 -7.50
C VAL A 53 6.63 4.26 -7.05
N THR A 54 5.95 3.93 -5.95
CA THR A 54 5.84 2.56 -5.42
C THR A 54 5.26 1.60 -6.46
N SER A 55 4.19 2.01 -7.14
CA SER A 55 3.53 1.17 -8.15
C SER A 55 4.38 1.04 -9.41
N PHE A 56 5.04 2.13 -9.81
CA PHE A 56 5.91 2.13 -10.98
C PHE A 56 7.13 1.23 -10.79
N SER A 57 7.73 1.20 -9.59
CA SER A 57 8.88 0.31 -9.33
C SER A 57 8.50 -1.18 -9.47
N THR A 58 7.25 -1.57 -9.23
CA THR A 58 6.83 -2.97 -9.36
C THR A 58 6.89 -3.52 -10.78
N PHE A 59 6.85 -2.66 -11.82
CA PHE A 59 7.01 -3.11 -13.21
C PHE A 59 8.41 -3.69 -13.48
N PHE A 60 9.35 -3.48 -12.58
CA PHE A 60 10.70 -4.04 -12.64
C PHE A 60 10.86 -5.24 -11.69
N ILE A 61 9.80 -5.65 -10.97
CA ILE A 61 9.81 -6.76 -10.00
C ILE A 61 9.08 -7.97 -10.61
N HIS A 62 9.84 -9.02 -10.97
CA HIS A 62 9.34 -10.15 -11.76
C HIS A 62 9.18 -11.47 -10.99
N GLU A 63 9.18 -11.46 -9.66
CA GLU A 63 9.31 -12.70 -8.86
C GLU A 63 8.22 -13.76 -9.09
N LEU A 64 6.99 -13.36 -9.37
CA LEU A 64 5.88 -14.31 -9.48
C LEU A 64 5.72 -14.93 -10.88
N ASN A 65 6.35 -14.36 -11.90
CA ASN A 65 6.34 -14.77 -13.32
C ASN A 65 5.21 -15.76 -13.72
N VAL A 66 3.95 -15.36 -13.53
CA VAL A 66 2.79 -16.27 -13.64
C VAL A 66 2.36 -16.41 -15.10
N PHE A 67 2.52 -15.34 -15.90
CA PHE A 67 2.15 -15.31 -17.30
C PHE A 67 3.08 -14.38 -18.09
N TYR A 68 4.04 -14.92 -18.85
CA TYR A 68 4.99 -14.16 -19.70
C TYR A 68 5.67 -12.97 -18.99
N GLY A 69 6.11 -13.15 -17.74
CA GLY A 69 6.74 -12.10 -16.94
C GLY A 69 5.76 -11.25 -16.13
N PHE A 70 4.48 -11.25 -16.47
CA PHE A 70 3.44 -10.52 -15.73
C PHE A 70 2.95 -11.30 -14.51
N SER A 71 2.71 -10.54 -13.44
CA SER A 71 2.18 -11.04 -12.17
C SER A 71 0.97 -10.21 -11.73
N PRO A 72 0.12 -10.72 -10.81
CA PRO A 72 -0.99 -9.94 -10.25
C PRO A 72 -0.60 -8.56 -9.69
N ILE A 73 0.68 -8.40 -9.29
CA ILE A 73 1.24 -7.14 -8.81
C ILE A 73 1.20 -6.07 -9.91
N HIS A 74 1.46 -6.42 -11.17
CA HIS A 74 1.43 -5.46 -12.28
C HIS A 74 0.03 -4.89 -12.52
N LEU A 75 -1.00 -5.75 -12.45
CA LEU A 75 -2.39 -5.32 -12.53
C LEU A 75 -2.76 -4.38 -11.37
N MET A 76 -2.32 -4.73 -10.15
CA MET A 76 -2.52 -3.89 -8.97
C MET A 76 -1.83 -2.52 -9.11
N SER A 77 -0.66 -2.48 -9.76
CA SER A 77 0.08 -1.25 -10.00
C SER A 77 -0.58 -0.36 -11.04
N ILE A 78 -1.10 -0.93 -12.13
CA ILE A 78 -1.92 -0.19 -13.10
C ILE A 78 -3.17 0.37 -12.39
N PHE A 79 -3.86 -0.45 -11.61
CA PHE A 79 -5.02 -0.03 -10.84
C PHE A 79 -4.69 1.13 -9.88
N THR A 80 -3.56 1.03 -9.16
CA THR A 80 -3.12 2.04 -8.20
C THR A 80 -2.78 3.36 -8.89
N ILE A 81 -1.99 3.32 -9.96
CA ILE A 81 -1.62 4.52 -10.73
C ILE A 81 -2.89 5.17 -11.30
N TYR A 82 -3.75 4.40 -11.95
CA TYR A 82 -5.01 4.90 -12.49
C TYR A 82 -5.89 5.50 -11.40
N GLY A 83 -6.05 4.81 -10.26
CA GLY A 83 -6.79 5.30 -9.11
C GLY A 83 -6.23 6.62 -8.55
N CYS A 84 -4.91 6.75 -8.44
CA CYS A 84 -4.26 8.00 -8.04
C CYS A 84 -4.56 9.16 -9.01
N LEU A 85 -4.49 8.92 -10.32
CA LEU A 85 -4.79 9.95 -11.31
C LEU A 85 -6.27 10.37 -11.27
N GLN A 86 -7.18 9.39 -11.21
CA GLN A 86 -8.61 9.63 -11.13
C GLN A 86 -9.01 10.34 -9.82
N SER A 87 -8.43 9.96 -8.69
CA SER A 87 -8.75 10.59 -7.41
C SER A 87 -8.34 12.07 -7.38
N VAL A 88 -7.22 12.43 -8.02
CA VAL A 88 -6.81 13.83 -8.20
C VAL A 88 -7.76 14.57 -9.15
N TYR A 89 -8.17 13.93 -10.24
CA TYR A 89 -9.15 14.50 -11.18
C TYR A 89 -10.47 14.84 -10.49
N PHE A 90 -11.07 13.89 -9.78
CA PHE A 90 -12.33 14.11 -9.05
C PHE A 90 -12.20 15.14 -7.94
N ALA A 91 -11.07 15.18 -7.22
CA ALA A 91 -10.82 16.22 -6.22
C ALA A 91 -10.82 17.62 -6.83
N ARG A 92 -10.20 17.80 -8.00
CA ARG A 92 -10.16 19.10 -8.71
C ARG A 92 -11.53 19.55 -9.21
N ARG A 93 -12.41 18.60 -9.56
CA ARG A 93 -13.80 18.87 -9.96
C ARG A 93 -14.77 19.08 -8.78
N GLY A 94 -14.28 19.01 -7.53
CA GLY A 94 -15.13 19.10 -6.35
C GLY A 94 -15.96 17.85 -6.09
N GLU A 95 -15.73 16.75 -6.82
CA GLU A 95 -16.43 15.47 -6.65
C GLU A 95 -15.78 14.65 -5.51
N ILE A 96 -15.86 15.18 -4.29
CA ILE A 96 -15.14 14.65 -3.13
C ILE A 96 -15.57 13.22 -2.77
N LYS A 97 -16.84 12.85 -3.00
CA LYS A 97 -17.31 11.47 -2.78
C LYS A 97 -16.55 10.47 -3.65
N HIS A 98 -16.32 10.76 -4.93
CA HIS A 98 -15.55 9.89 -5.83
C HIS A 98 -14.08 9.84 -5.43
N HIS A 99 -13.47 11.01 -5.14
CA HIS A 99 -12.12 11.08 -4.61
C HIS A 99 -11.92 10.18 -3.38
N MET A 100 -12.78 10.30 -2.37
CA MET A 100 -12.67 9.51 -1.13
C MET A 100 -12.79 8.01 -1.38
N ARG A 101 -13.78 7.58 -2.20
CA ARG A 101 -13.97 6.15 -2.51
C ARG A 101 -12.75 5.56 -3.21
N ILE A 102 -12.15 6.29 -4.14
CA ILE A 102 -10.95 5.84 -4.85
C ILE A 102 -9.76 5.79 -3.90
N MET A 103 -9.54 6.83 -3.09
CA MET A 103 -8.44 6.85 -2.11
C MET A 103 -8.52 5.69 -1.12
N GLN A 104 -9.71 5.39 -0.61
CA GLN A 104 -9.95 4.24 0.28
C GLN A 104 -9.69 2.92 -0.45
N GLY A 105 -10.14 2.78 -1.70
CA GLY A 105 -9.91 1.58 -2.51
C GLY A 105 -8.43 1.34 -2.78
N VAL A 106 -7.69 2.38 -3.16
CA VAL A 106 -6.24 2.30 -3.40
C VAL A 106 -5.48 1.97 -2.12
N TYR A 107 -5.83 2.57 -0.98
CA TYR A 107 -5.19 2.25 0.29
C TYR A 107 -5.47 0.79 0.74
N LEU A 108 -6.73 0.35 0.64
CA LEU A 108 -7.09 -1.04 1.00
C LEU A 108 -6.41 -2.06 0.07
N GLY A 109 -6.46 -1.85 -1.24
CA GLY A 109 -5.86 -2.78 -2.20
C GLY A 109 -4.34 -2.73 -2.21
N GLY A 110 -3.78 -1.54 -2.44
CA GLY A 110 -2.35 -1.34 -2.69
C GLY A 110 -1.47 -1.31 -1.45
N ILE A 111 -2.02 -1.06 -0.25
CA ILE A 111 -1.26 -1.09 1.01
C ILE A 111 -1.71 -2.22 1.91
N VAL A 112 -2.99 -2.28 2.29
CA VAL A 112 -3.44 -3.25 3.30
C VAL A 112 -3.36 -4.68 2.75
N ILE A 113 -4.05 -4.96 1.64
CA ILE A 113 -4.08 -6.29 1.03
C ILE A 113 -2.70 -6.64 0.46
N ALA A 114 -2.15 -5.80 -0.43
CA ALA A 114 -0.85 -6.08 -1.04
C ALA A 114 0.28 -6.20 0.00
N GLY A 115 0.32 -5.32 1.00
CA GLY A 115 1.27 -5.40 2.10
C GLY A 115 1.09 -6.63 2.99
N GLY A 116 -0.15 -7.08 3.23
CA GLY A 116 -0.38 -8.36 3.91
C GLY A 116 0.20 -9.55 3.13
N LEU A 117 0.08 -9.53 1.80
CA LEU A 117 0.61 -10.59 0.93
C LEU A 117 2.14 -10.62 0.86
N THR A 118 2.85 -9.53 1.18
CA THR A 118 4.33 -9.55 1.21
C THR A 118 4.88 -10.32 2.40
N PHE A 119 4.05 -10.64 3.40
CA PHE A 119 4.42 -11.45 4.56
C PHE A 119 4.09 -12.94 4.40
N LEU A 120 3.61 -13.37 3.23
CA LEU A 120 3.49 -14.79 2.94
C LEU A 120 4.86 -15.50 3.05
N PRO A 121 4.89 -16.79 3.42
CA PRO A 121 6.12 -17.58 3.42
C PRO A 121 6.85 -17.45 2.08
N THR A 122 8.19 -17.48 2.11
CA THR A 122 9.09 -17.33 0.95
C THR A 122 9.20 -15.92 0.33
N ARG A 123 8.68 -14.88 1.00
CA ARG A 123 8.84 -13.48 0.57
C ARG A 123 9.92 -12.76 1.36
N ILE A 124 10.60 -11.82 0.71
CA ILE A 124 11.68 -11.01 1.32
C ILE A 124 11.21 -10.36 2.63
N MET A 125 10.02 -9.73 2.67
CA MET A 125 9.53 -9.08 3.88
C MET A 125 9.16 -10.07 5.00
N ASN A 126 8.79 -11.31 4.65
CA ASN A 126 8.63 -12.38 5.62
C ASN A 126 9.98 -12.74 6.26
N GLU A 127 11.04 -12.93 5.47
CA GLU A 127 12.39 -13.19 5.98
C GLU A 127 12.95 -12.03 6.82
N VAL A 128 12.67 -10.78 6.42
CA VAL A 128 13.09 -9.60 7.18
C VAL A 128 12.45 -9.57 8.57
N VAL A 129 11.13 -9.82 8.65
CA VAL A 129 10.35 -9.67 9.88
C VAL A 129 10.32 -10.92 10.76
N PHE A 130 10.34 -12.12 10.18
CA PHE A 130 10.27 -13.39 10.92
C PHE A 130 11.59 -14.16 10.92
N GLY A 131 12.48 -13.92 9.95
CA GLY A 131 13.72 -14.69 9.80
C GLY A 131 13.47 -16.17 9.45
N ASN A 132 14.45 -17.03 9.74
CA ASN A 132 14.36 -18.48 9.49
C ASN A 132 13.59 -19.25 10.57
N GLY A 133 13.15 -18.58 11.65
CA GLY A 133 12.37 -19.17 12.75
C GLY A 133 10.92 -18.69 12.66
N GLY A 134 10.05 -19.51 12.05
CA GLY A 134 8.74 -19.11 11.53
C GLY A 134 7.64 -18.70 12.51
N ASP A 135 7.88 -18.57 13.82
CA ASP A 135 6.79 -18.61 14.81
C ASP A 135 6.83 -17.49 15.87
N ASP A 136 7.16 -16.24 15.50
CA ASP A 136 6.84 -15.10 16.38
C ASP A 136 5.31 -14.85 16.36
N PHE A 137 4.57 -15.73 17.05
CA PHE A 137 3.11 -15.71 17.18
C PHE A 137 2.59 -14.32 17.54
N LEU A 138 3.32 -13.59 18.37
CA LEU A 138 2.99 -12.21 18.74
C LEU A 138 3.00 -11.25 17.54
N ILE A 139 3.96 -11.38 16.62
CA ILE A 139 4.06 -10.50 15.44
C ILE A 139 2.96 -10.83 14.44
N LEU A 140 2.69 -12.12 14.23
CA LEU A 140 1.57 -12.57 13.39
C LEU A 140 0.22 -12.11 13.96
N LEU A 141 0.04 -12.20 15.28
CA LEU A 141 -1.17 -11.76 15.95
C LEU A 141 -1.34 -10.24 15.89
N VAL A 142 -0.30 -9.47 16.22
CA VAL A 142 -0.34 -8.00 16.15
C VAL A 142 -0.52 -7.52 14.70
N GLY A 143 0.21 -8.09 13.74
CA GLY A 143 0.08 -7.78 12.32
C GLY A 143 -1.30 -8.15 11.77
N GLY A 144 -1.83 -9.32 12.14
CA GLY A 144 -3.17 -9.77 11.77
C GLY A 144 -4.27 -8.88 12.34
N LEU A 145 -4.17 -8.51 13.63
CA LEU A 145 -5.10 -7.59 14.27
C LEU A 145 -5.04 -6.19 13.62
N LEU A 146 -3.85 -5.67 13.31
CA LEU A 146 -3.68 -4.40 12.63
C LEU A 146 -4.28 -4.45 11.21
N PHE A 147 -4.03 -5.53 10.47
CA PHE A 147 -4.62 -5.75 9.15
C PHE A 147 -6.15 -5.72 9.20
N VAL A 148 -6.75 -6.52 10.10
CA VAL A 148 -8.21 -6.59 10.28
C VAL A 148 -8.76 -5.24 10.71
N PHE A 149 -8.10 -4.58 11.67
CA PHE A 149 -8.50 -3.26 12.15
C PHE A 149 -8.52 -2.23 11.01
N LEU A 150 -7.42 -2.10 10.25
CA LEU A 150 -7.32 -1.16 9.13
C LEU A 150 -8.35 -1.48 8.05
N PHE A 151 -8.50 -2.77 7.70
CA PHE A 151 -9.48 -3.21 6.73
C PHE A 151 -10.90 -2.81 7.13
N VAL A 152 -11.32 -3.18 8.35
CA VAL A 152 -12.66 -2.89 8.88
C VAL A 152 -12.88 -1.39 9.06
N ALA A 153 -11.89 -0.66 9.58
CA ALA A 153 -11.98 0.77 9.82
C ALA A 153 -12.21 1.55 8.52
N VAL A 154 -11.38 1.28 7.50
CA VAL A 154 -11.50 1.95 6.20
C VAL A 154 -12.76 1.49 5.46
N PHE A 155 -13.12 0.21 5.53
CA PHE A 155 -14.35 -0.31 4.92
C PHE A 155 -15.62 0.30 5.56
N ARG A 156 -15.65 0.45 6.88
CA ARG A 156 -16.75 1.14 7.58
C ARG A 156 -16.82 2.62 7.22
N GLN A 157 -15.67 3.30 7.10
CA GLN A 157 -15.63 4.68 6.63
C GLN A 157 -16.22 4.82 5.22
N ARG A 158 -15.95 3.86 4.33
CA ARG A 158 -16.52 3.81 2.98
C ARG A 158 -18.04 3.67 3.01
N ARG A 159 -18.61 2.82 3.88
CA ARG A 159 -20.07 2.67 4.03
C ARG A 159 -20.74 3.92 4.58
N ARG A 160 -20.11 4.66 5.49
CA ARG A 160 -20.66 5.90 6.05
C ARG A 160 -20.65 7.08 5.06
N ALA A 161 -19.78 7.02 4.05
CA ALA A 161 -19.65 8.07 3.03
C ALA A 161 -20.45 7.78 1.75
N ALA A 162 -21.11 6.61 1.66
CA ALA A 162 -21.98 6.21 0.56
C ALA A 162 -23.36 6.86 0.73
#